data_AF-M9LL16-F1
#
_entry.id   AF-M9LL16-F1
#
_cell.length_a   1.000
_cell.length_b   1.000
_cell.length_c   1.000
_cell.angle_alpha   90.00
_cell.angle_beta   90.00
_cell.angle_gamma   90.00
#
_symmetry.space_group_name_H-M   'P 1'
#
loop_
_entity.id
_entity.type
_entity.pdbx_description
1 polymer ?
#
loop_
_entity_poly.entity_id
_entity_poly.type
_entity_poly.pdbx_seq_one_letter_code
_entity_poly.pdbx_strand_id
1 'polypeptide(L)' 'EQIRVGDLVQAKDETTGKTEYHRVVQLFQSQADETYHITVKGIPITTTGEHPFWVHGQGWVEA' A
#
# COMPACT_ATOMS: atom_id res chain seq x y z
N GLU A 1 8.39 -5.64 10.05
CA GLU A 1 8.60 -4.33 9.41
C GLU A 1 10.06 -3.89 9.56
N GLN A 2 10.72 -3.42 8.50
CA GLN A 2 12.10 -2.86 8.57
C GLN A 2 12.17 -1.35 8.21
N ILE A 3 11.07 -0.78 7.68
CA ILE A 3 10.98 0.63 7.28
C ILE A 3 10.99 1.54 8.52
N ARG A 4 11.56 2.73 8.38
CA ARG A 4 11.62 3.77 9.41
C ARG A 4 11.11 5.11 8.88
N VAL A 5 10.65 5.96 9.81
CA VAL A 5 10.39 7.36 9.51
C VAL A 5 11.68 8.00 8.99
N GLY A 6 11.57 8.71 7.86
CA GLY A 6 12.69 9.31 7.15
C GLY A 6 13.21 8.50 5.94
N ASP A 7 12.88 7.20 5.85
CA ASP A 7 13.26 6.38 4.70
C ASP A 7 12.55 6.86 3.43
N LEU A 8 13.17 6.64 2.27
CA LEU A 8 12.60 6.93 0.96
C LEU A 8 11.91 5.69 0.40
N VAL A 9 10.64 5.84 0.05
CA VAL A 9 9.82 4.81 -0.60
C VAL A 9 9.31 5.30 -1.95
N GLN A 10 9.11 4.38 -2.90
CA GLN A 10 8.45 4.73 -4.15
C GLN A 10 6.96 4.90 -3.91
N ALA A 11 6.44 6.08 -4.22
CA ALA A 11 5.02 6.38 -4.17
C ALA A 11 4.57 6.97 -5.51
N LYS A 12 3.32 6.72 -5.87
CA LYS A 12 2.73 7.20 -7.12
C LYS A 12 1.76 8.34 -6.82
N ASP A 13 1.96 9.48 -7.47
CA ASP A 13 1.03 10.60 -7.43
C ASP A 13 -0.21 10.27 -8.28
N GLU A 14 -1.39 10.35 -7.67
CA GLU A 14 -2.66 9.97 -8.30
C GLU A 14 -3.14 10.97 -9.36
N THR A 15 -2.71 12.24 -9.29
CA THR A 15 -3.12 13.30 -10.22
C THR A 15 -2.28 13.27 -11.50
N THR A 16 -0.98 13.08 -11.35
CA THR A 16 0.00 13.12 -12.45
C THR A 16 0.40 11.74 -12.96
N GLY A 17 0.16 10.69 -12.15
CA GLY A 17 0.54 9.32 -12.45
C GLY A 17 2.03 9.03 -12.32
N LYS A 18 2.84 9.99 -11.85
CA LYS A 18 4.30 9.84 -11.70
C LYS A 18 4.64 9.05 -10.45
N THR A 19 5.63 8.17 -10.56
CA THR A 19 6.20 7.45 -9.42
C THR A 19 7.53 8.09 -9.03
N GLU A 20 7.63 8.57 -7.80
CA GLU A 20 8.80 9.27 -7.27
C GLU A 20 9.13 8.77 -5.85
N TYR A 21 10.28 9.16 -5.32
CA TYR A 21 10.69 8.80 -3.97
C TYR A 21 10.18 9.83 -2.96
N HIS A 22 9.41 9.37 -1.98
CA HIS A 22 8.87 10.19 -0.90
C HIS A 22 9.38 9.71 0.46
N ARG A 23 9.54 10.66 1.40
CA ARG A 23 9.94 10.33 2.77
C ARG A 23 8.75 9.79 3.56
N VAL A 24 8.97 8.69 4.27
CA VAL A 24 8.02 8.17 5.25
C VAL A 24 7.96 9.15 6.42
N VAL A 25 6.78 9.68 6.71
CA VAL A 25 6.56 10.64 7.81
C VAL A 25 6.02 9.99 9.09
N GLN A 26 5.38 8.81 8.95
CA GLN A 26 4.77 8.10 10.06
C GLN A 26 4.65 6.61 9.73
N LEU A 27 4.69 5.77 10.77
CA LEU A 27 4.42 4.33 10.69
C LEU A 27 3.26 3.98 11.62
N PHE A 28 2.48 2.98 11.23
CA PHE A 28 1.43 2.40 12.05
C PHE A 28 1.74 0.93 12.31
N GLN A 29 1.45 0.46 13.52
CA GLN A 29 1.55 -0.94 13.86
C GLN A 29 0.24 -1.36 14.54
N SER A 30 -0.52 -2.21 13.86
CA SER A 30 -1.80 -2.73 14.34
C SER A 30 -1.76 -4.27 14.40
N GLN A 31 -2.64 -4.83 15.22
CA GLN A 31 -2.96 -6.26 15.19
C GLN A 31 -4.33 -6.42 14.52
N ALA A 32 -4.49 -7.48 13.73
CA ALA A 32 -5.74 -7.82 13.07
C ALA A 32 -6.04 -9.30 13.32
N ASP A 33 -7.31 -9.61 13.58
CA ASP A 33 -7.77 -10.98 13.84
C ASP A 33 -7.85 -11.81 12.55
N GLU A 34 -8.04 -11.13 11.41
CA GLU A 34 -8.16 -11.75 10.09
C GLU A 34 -7.26 -11.07 9.05
N THR A 35 -6.77 -11.86 8.10
CA THR A 35 -5.97 -11.39 6.95
C THR A 35 -6.39 -12.11 5.67
N TYR A 36 -6.26 -11.42 4.55
CA TYR A 36 -6.65 -11.87 3.21
C TYR A 36 -5.40 -12.11 2.37
N HIS A 37 -5.45 -13.13 1.52
CA HIS A 37 -4.39 -13.46 0.57
C HIS A 37 -4.88 -13.18 -0.85
N ILE A 38 -4.34 -12.14 -1.46
CA ILE A 38 -4.68 -11.74 -2.83
C ILE A 38 -3.49 -12.03 -3.75
N THR A 39 -3.75 -12.35 -5.01
CA THR A 39 -2.70 -12.55 -6.01
C THR A 39 -2.91 -11.61 -7.18
N VAL A 40 -1.97 -10.70 -7.39
CA VAL A 40 -2.03 -9.72 -8.48
C VAL A 40 -0.90 -10.00 -9.45
N LYS A 41 -1.23 -10.38 -10.70
CA LYS A 41 -0.24 -10.71 -11.73
C LYS A 41 0.79 -11.76 -11.28
N GLY A 42 0.36 -12.72 -10.45
CA GLY A 42 1.23 -13.76 -9.88
C GLY A 42 2.02 -13.34 -8.64
N ILE A 43 1.88 -12.09 -8.17
CA ILE A 43 2.51 -11.61 -6.94
C ILE A 43 1.52 -11.80 -5.79
N PRO A 44 1.83 -12.65 -4.79
CA PRO A 44 1.01 -12.79 -3.60
C PRO A 44 1.17 -11.57 -2.68
N ILE A 45 0.06 -11.07 -2.14
CA ILE A 45 -0.01 -9.98 -1.17
C ILE A 45 -0.90 -10.45 -0.02
N THR A 46 -0.45 -10.27 1.21
CA THR A 46 -1.24 -10.52 2.42
C THR A 46 -1.61 -9.20 3.07
N THR A 47 -2.89 -8.98 3.36
CA THR A 47 -3.40 -7.68 3.83
C THR A 47 -4.64 -7.81 4.73
N THR A 48 -5.04 -6.75 5.42
CA THR A 48 -6.33 -6.66 6.15
C THR A 48 -7.45 -6.21 5.20
N GLY A 49 -8.71 -6.53 5.52
CA GLY A 49 -9.88 -6.20 4.67
C GLY A 49 -10.01 -4.71 4.37
N GLU A 50 -9.74 -3.86 5.36
CA GLU A 50 -9.81 -2.40 5.24
C GLU A 50 -8.65 -1.77 4.46
N HIS A 51 -7.68 -2.55 3.97
CA HIS A 51 -6.50 -1.97 3.32
C HIS A 51 -6.81 -1.57 1.88
N PRO A 52 -6.65 -0.28 1.52
CA PRO A 52 -7.06 0.17 0.21
C PRO A 52 -6.05 -0.18 -0.88
N PHE A 53 -6.54 -0.59 -2.05
CA PHE A 53 -5.79 -0.78 -3.28
C PHE A 53 -6.19 0.25 -4.33
N TRP A 54 -5.21 0.77 -5.06
CA TRP A 54 -5.48 1.62 -6.22
C TRP A 54 -5.66 0.78 -7.49
N VAL A 55 -6.85 0.82 -8.09
CA VAL A 55 -7.19 0.12 -9.33
C VAL A 55 -7.39 1.12 -10.47
N HIS A 56 -6.67 0.90 -11.58
CA HIS A 56 -6.77 1.77 -12.75
C HIS A 56 -8.21 1.82 -13.29
N GLY A 57 -8.78 3.03 -13.35
CA GLY A 57 -10.17 3.25 -13.81
C GLY A 57 -11.25 3.09 -12.74
N GLN A 58 -10.88 2.68 -11.51
CA GLN A 58 -11.80 2.57 -10.37
C GLN A 58 -11.38 3.45 -9.18
N GLY A 59 -10.08 3.75 -9.05
CA GLY A 59 -9.54 4.52 -7.92
C GLY A 59 -9.23 3.62 -6.72
N TRP A 60 -9.36 4.15 -5.51
CA TRP A 60 -9.17 3.41 -4.27
C TRP A 60 -10.35 2.48 -4.00
N VAL A 61 -10.06 1.20 -3.75
CA VAL A 61 -11.03 0.17 -3.36
C VAL A 61 -10.49 -0.59 -2.14
N GLU A 62 -11.37 -1.14 -1.31
CA GLU A 62 -10.98 -2.05 -0.22
C GLU A 62 -10.46 -3.40 -0.76
N ALA A 63 -9.82 -4.19 0.11
CA ALA A 63 -9.11 -5.42 -0.25
C ALA A 63 -10.02 -6.56 -0.74
#